data_AF-C3ZIS4-F1
#
_entry.id   AF-C3ZIS4-F1
#
_cell.length_a   1.000
_cell.length_b   1.000
_cell.length_c   1.000
_cell.angle_alpha   90.00
_cell.angle_beta   90.00
_cell.angle_gamma   90.00
#
_symmetry.space_group_name_H-M   'P 1'
#
loop_
_entity.id
_entity.type
_entity.pdbx_description
1 polymer ?
#
loop_
_entity_poly.entity_id
_entity_poly.type
_entity_poly.pdbx_seq_one_letter_code
_entity_poly.pdbx_strand_id
1 'polypeptide(L)'
;MAAISRKKSELATSFKSRLESLDCPYIEGVEESWITQLIFTPGEHRLRLLQWLFSRIDPKLCDIVEGYHSTQEREQRLLFSASILGLCKREDLDVIRGTCSFPGQASFMDQLIDMVCIINSSQDATQRAMSSPGHISESRPLVEQAEADSHLMDRLSRQYTFQSMFSHKLALLPPDIKHSVEKGWMDAGNQKGSGPDPPDVGTLLEAAAGLSRQLEISTAQLHHLQVKHTYGEPDHLSVSRVSQTLGLVLSELEQLLTGFSYCYEQELRSWCNRTPPTLSELGPAFKRVHSLLTNFTQLLTSLDTLKTSYSSICQGTNPQQDQVSDRHNGVFNSLALLGQSAALKMQDCISVLDQSVHRTSALQDSTLLASTALS
;
A
#
# COMPACT_ATOMS: atom_id res chain seq x y z
N MET A 1 2.12 -35.45 -4.42
CA MET A 1 3.08 -35.16 -3.33
C MET A 1 4.50 -35.67 -3.62
N ALA A 2 4.70 -36.92 -4.07
CA ALA A 2 6.03 -37.47 -4.38
C ALA A 2 6.83 -36.67 -5.44
N ALA A 3 6.19 -36.19 -6.51
CA ALA A 3 6.86 -35.41 -7.57
C ALA A 3 7.36 -34.03 -7.10
N ILE A 4 6.65 -33.40 -6.15
CA ILE A 4 7.05 -32.10 -5.57
C ILE A 4 8.21 -32.31 -4.60
N SER A 5 8.19 -33.39 -3.83
CA SER A 5 9.29 -33.76 -2.93
C SER A 5 10.59 -34.05 -3.69
N ARG A 6 10.49 -34.69 -4.86
CA ARG A 6 11.65 -34.97 -5.72
C ARG A 6 12.25 -33.70 -6.33
N LYS A 7 11.41 -32.80 -6.87
CA LYS A 7 11.85 -31.49 -7.38
C LYS A 7 12.46 -30.60 -6.28
N LYS A 8 11.94 -30.67 -5.05
CA LYS A 8 12.52 -30.00 -3.89
C LYS A 8 13.94 -30.46 -3.60
N SER A 9 14.17 -31.78 -3.66
CA SER A 9 15.49 -32.38 -3.42
C SER A 9 16.49 -32.01 -4.51
N GLU A 10 16.09 -32.05 -5.78
CA GLU A 10 16.93 -31.70 -6.93
C GLU A 10 17.32 -30.21 -6.95
N LEU A 11 16.41 -29.32 -6.57
CA LEU A 11 16.73 -27.89 -6.44
C LEU A 11 17.60 -27.60 -5.22
N ALA A 12 17.39 -28.31 -4.11
CA ALA A 12 18.21 -28.13 -2.92
C ALA A 12 19.67 -28.57 -3.14
N THR A 13 19.93 -29.63 -3.92
CA THR A 13 21.30 -30.01 -4.31
C THR A 13 21.93 -28.99 -5.25
N SER A 14 21.17 -28.43 -6.19
CA SER A 14 21.64 -27.31 -7.03
C SER A 14 21.99 -26.07 -6.20
N PHE A 15 21.14 -25.70 -5.24
CA PHE A 15 21.41 -24.58 -4.34
C PHE A 15 22.59 -24.85 -3.41
N LYS A 16 22.73 -26.08 -2.90
CA LYS A 16 23.89 -26.51 -2.09
C LYS A 16 25.19 -26.25 -2.84
N SER A 17 25.33 -26.78 -4.05
CA SER A 17 26.55 -26.63 -4.85
C SER A 17 26.89 -25.17 -5.15
N ARG A 18 25.89 -24.33 -5.45
CA ARG A 18 26.09 -22.89 -5.66
C ARG A 18 26.50 -22.16 -4.39
N LEU A 19 25.87 -22.46 -3.26
CA LEU A 19 26.22 -21.82 -2.00
C LEU A 19 27.57 -22.32 -1.44
N GLU A 20 27.96 -23.57 -1.71
CA GLU A 20 29.31 -24.08 -1.46
C GLU A 20 30.35 -23.32 -2.30
N SER A 21 30.05 -23.03 -3.57
CA SER A 21 30.94 -22.22 -4.41
C SER A 21 31.09 -20.76 -3.96
N LEU A 22 30.17 -20.28 -3.11
CA LEU A 22 30.18 -18.94 -2.52
C LEU A 22 30.80 -18.89 -1.11
N ASP A 23 31.38 -20.01 -0.65
CA ASP A 23 31.92 -20.21 0.70
C ASP A 23 30.89 -19.82 1.79
N CYS A 24 29.66 -20.31 1.65
CA CYS A 24 28.60 -20.05 2.62
C CYS A 24 28.87 -20.77 3.95
N PRO A 25 28.96 -20.04 5.08
CA PRO A 25 29.31 -20.62 6.39
C PRO A 25 28.22 -21.53 6.97
N TYR A 26 27.01 -21.50 6.41
CA TYR A 26 25.85 -22.23 6.94
C TYR A 26 25.68 -23.65 6.36
N ILE A 27 26.63 -24.13 5.52
CA ILE A 27 26.48 -25.35 4.71
C ILE A 27 27.58 -26.39 5.00
N GLU A 28 28.59 -26.04 5.77
CA GLU A 28 29.73 -26.92 6.06
C GLU A 28 29.29 -28.18 6.83
N GLY A 29 29.40 -29.34 6.17
CA GLY A 29 29.09 -30.65 6.77
C GLY A 29 27.60 -30.99 6.90
N VAL A 30 26.72 -30.29 6.19
CA VAL A 30 25.26 -30.39 6.42
C VAL A 30 24.53 -31.29 5.42
N GLU A 31 23.58 -32.09 5.92
CA GLU A 31 22.71 -32.98 5.13
C GLU A 31 21.75 -32.21 4.19
N GLU A 32 21.37 -32.83 3.06
CA GLU A 32 20.43 -32.26 2.07
C GLU A 32 19.06 -31.92 2.67
N SER A 33 18.64 -32.69 3.68
CA SER A 33 17.40 -32.49 4.45
C SER A 33 17.37 -31.11 5.13
N TRP A 34 18.49 -30.67 5.71
CA TRP A 34 18.60 -29.38 6.35
C TRP A 34 18.61 -28.22 5.35
N ILE A 35 19.17 -28.40 4.15
CA ILE A 35 19.16 -27.35 3.11
C ILE A 35 17.73 -27.08 2.63
N THR A 36 16.93 -28.15 2.46
CA THR A 36 15.51 -27.96 2.18
C THR A 36 14.79 -27.24 3.32
N GLN A 37 15.18 -27.49 4.58
CA GLN A 37 14.61 -26.78 5.72
C GLN A 37 15.03 -25.31 5.76
N LEU A 38 16.31 -25.02 5.51
CA LEU A 38 16.90 -23.68 5.47
C LEU A 38 16.26 -22.79 4.38
N ILE A 39 16.00 -23.38 3.20
CA ILE A 39 15.53 -22.66 2.00
C ILE A 39 14.00 -22.66 1.86
N PHE A 40 13.26 -23.57 2.49
CA PHE A 40 11.80 -23.66 2.30
C PHE A 40 10.97 -23.61 3.58
N THR A 41 11.61 -23.43 4.75
CA THR A 41 10.90 -23.35 6.04
C THR A 41 11.07 -21.96 6.63
N PRO A 42 10.01 -21.38 7.22
CA PRO A 42 10.12 -20.15 7.98
C PRO A 42 10.98 -20.35 9.23
N GLY A 43 11.85 -19.37 9.51
CA GLY A 43 12.66 -19.37 10.73
C GLY A 43 13.88 -18.47 10.68
N GLU A 44 14.57 -18.39 11.82
CA GLU A 44 15.77 -17.57 12.02
C GLU A 44 16.89 -17.91 11.02
N HIS A 45 17.10 -19.20 10.77
CA HIS A 45 18.16 -19.67 9.88
C HIS A 45 17.98 -19.17 8.45
N ARG A 46 16.73 -19.10 7.96
CA ARG A 46 16.40 -18.53 6.64
C ARG A 46 16.74 -17.04 6.59
N LEU A 47 16.34 -16.29 7.61
CA LEU A 47 16.58 -14.84 7.66
C LEU A 47 18.08 -14.52 7.69
N ARG A 48 18.88 -15.31 8.43
CA ARG A 48 20.34 -15.19 8.44
C ARG A 48 20.98 -15.54 7.11
N LEU A 49 20.48 -16.57 6.42
CA LEU A 49 20.94 -16.88 5.06
C LEU A 49 20.66 -15.72 4.10
N LEU A 50 19.45 -15.17 4.13
CA LEU A 50 19.09 -14.02 3.29
C LEU A 50 19.93 -12.79 3.61
N GLN A 51 20.15 -12.49 4.88
CA GLN A 51 21.01 -11.38 5.31
C GLN A 51 22.44 -11.56 4.78
N TRP A 52 23.00 -12.77 4.86
CA TRP A 52 24.31 -13.07 4.31
C TRP A 52 24.36 -12.97 2.78
N LEU A 53 23.31 -13.40 2.07
CA LEU A 53 23.23 -13.22 0.61
C LEU A 53 23.18 -11.74 0.23
N PHE A 54 22.40 -10.91 0.94
CA PHE A 54 22.34 -9.48 0.68
C PHE A 54 23.65 -8.76 1.02
N SER A 55 24.37 -9.19 2.06
CA SER A 55 25.68 -8.59 2.40
C SER A 55 26.75 -8.86 1.35
N ARG A 56 26.64 -9.97 0.61
CA ARG A 56 27.50 -10.28 -0.54
C ARG A 56 27.20 -9.43 -1.78
N ILE A 57 25.98 -8.92 -1.92
CA ILE A 57 25.60 -8.04 -3.04
C ILE A 57 26.17 -6.63 -2.81
N ASP A 58 25.90 -6.06 -1.63
CA ASP A 58 26.43 -4.74 -1.24
C ASP A 58 26.53 -4.67 0.30
N PRO A 59 27.70 -4.29 0.85
CA PRO A 59 27.86 -4.11 2.30
C PRO A 59 26.84 -3.13 2.91
N LYS A 60 26.39 -2.11 2.18
CA LYS A 60 25.38 -1.14 2.66
C LYS A 60 24.01 -1.76 2.88
N LEU A 61 23.68 -2.83 2.16
CA LEU A 61 22.44 -3.58 2.39
C LEU A 61 22.50 -4.34 3.72
N CYS A 62 23.70 -4.72 4.17
CA CYS A 62 23.90 -5.35 5.48
C CYS A 62 23.69 -4.34 6.61
N ASP A 63 24.24 -3.13 6.48
CA ASP A 63 24.08 -2.05 7.48
C ASP A 63 22.61 -1.70 7.73
N ILE A 64 21.77 -1.76 6.69
CA ILE A 64 20.32 -1.54 6.77
C ILE A 64 19.61 -2.64 7.59
N VAL A 65 20.20 -3.82 7.69
CA VAL A 65 19.62 -5.01 8.34
C VAL A 65 20.22 -5.26 9.73
N GLU A 66 21.48 -4.89 9.98
CA GLU A 66 22.22 -5.18 11.23
C GLU A 66 21.86 -4.28 12.43
N GLY A 67 21.19 -3.16 12.22
CA GLY A 67 20.84 -2.21 13.29
C GLY A 67 19.59 -2.55 14.12
N TYR A 68 18.90 -3.66 13.86
CA TYR A 68 17.56 -3.94 14.39
C TYR A 68 17.48 -5.25 15.18
N HIS A 69 16.85 -5.20 16.37
CA HIS A 69 16.78 -6.32 17.30
C HIS A 69 15.45 -7.13 17.23
N SER A 70 14.43 -6.62 16.54
CA SER A 70 13.15 -7.33 16.39
C SER A 70 13.06 -8.10 15.07
N THR A 71 12.52 -9.33 15.13
CA THR A 71 12.35 -10.19 13.94
C THR A 71 11.46 -9.53 12.88
N GLN A 72 10.46 -8.76 13.30
CA GLN A 72 9.53 -8.07 12.40
C GLN A 72 10.18 -6.92 11.63
N GLU A 73 11.01 -6.11 12.29
CA GLU A 73 11.76 -5.04 11.63
C GLU A 73 12.75 -5.62 10.62
N ARG A 74 13.44 -6.72 10.97
CA ARG A 74 14.40 -7.38 10.09
C ARG A 74 13.74 -7.95 8.84
N GLU A 75 12.57 -8.57 8.98
CA GLU A 75 11.77 -9.05 7.84
C GLU A 75 11.36 -7.92 6.89
N GLN A 76 10.93 -6.77 7.44
CA GLN A 76 10.56 -5.60 6.64
C GLN A 76 11.76 -4.98 5.91
N ARG A 77 12.94 -4.97 6.54
CA ARG A 77 14.17 -4.47 5.91
C ARG A 77 14.67 -5.40 4.81
N LEU A 78 14.64 -6.71 5.03
CA LEU A 78 14.95 -7.70 3.99
C LEU A 78 13.97 -7.60 2.82
N LEU A 79 12.68 -7.39 3.09
CA LEU A 79 11.66 -7.14 2.07
C LEU A 79 11.94 -5.86 1.28
N PHE A 80 12.33 -4.79 1.97
CA PHE A 80 12.71 -3.54 1.33
C PHE A 80 13.93 -3.74 0.40
N SER A 81 14.99 -4.37 0.88
CA SER A 81 16.19 -4.69 0.08
C SER A 81 15.86 -5.57 -1.13
N ALA A 82 15.06 -6.61 -0.94
CA ALA A 82 14.60 -7.48 -2.03
C ALA A 82 13.75 -6.71 -3.06
N SER A 83 12.92 -5.77 -2.61
CA SER A 83 12.09 -4.95 -3.50
C SER A 83 12.90 -3.95 -4.32
N ILE A 84 13.98 -3.37 -3.75
CA ILE A 84 14.90 -2.49 -4.47
C ILE A 84 15.62 -3.27 -5.57
N LEU A 85 16.01 -4.52 -5.28
CA LEU A 85 16.68 -5.40 -6.23
C LEU A 85 15.73 -6.03 -7.26
N GLY A 86 14.42 -5.69 -7.21
CA GLY A 86 13.43 -6.18 -8.17
C GLY A 86 13.07 -7.67 -8.01
N LEU A 87 13.45 -8.30 -6.90
CA LEU A 87 13.22 -9.74 -6.65
C LEU A 87 11.79 -10.05 -6.20
N CYS A 88 11.13 -9.12 -5.52
CA CYS A 88 9.76 -9.28 -5.02
C CYS A 88 9.07 -7.92 -4.86
N LYS A 89 7.74 -7.90 -4.67
CA LYS A 89 6.99 -6.66 -4.42
C LYS A 89 7.11 -6.24 -2.95
N ARG A 90 6.74 -4.99 -2.66
CA ARG A 90 6.75 -4.44 -1.29
C ARG A 90 5.72 -5.08 -0.36
N GLU A 91 4.72 -5.78 -0.90
CA GLU A 91 3.73 -6.53 -0.09
C GLU A 91 4.11 -8.00 0.13
N ASP A 92 5.15 -8.52 -0.55
CA ASP A 92 5.45 -9.96 -0.61
C ASP A 92 6.26 -10.47 0.60
N LEU A 93 5.82 -10.13 1.81
CA LEU A 93 6.49 -10.50 3.05
C LEU A 93 6.56 -12.03 3.24
N ASP A 94 5.60 -12.75 2.66
CA ASP A 94 5.54 -14.22 2.68
C ASP A 94 6.71 -14.89 1.96
N VAL A 95 7.30 -14.23 0.97
CA VAL A 95 8.47 -14.73 0.23
C VAL A 95 9.71 -14.70 1.13
N ILE A 96 9.88 -13.61 1.88
CA ILE A 96 10.98 -13.45 2.85
C ILE A 96 10.80 -14.42 4.02
N ARG A 97 9.58 -14.53 4.56
CA ARG A 97 9.26 -15.47 5.65
C ARG A 97 9.38 -16.93 5.24
N GLY A 98 9.22 -17.27 3.97
CA GLY A 98 9.17 -18.67 3.53
C GLY A 98 7.80 -19.33 3.77
N THR A 99 6.74 -18.53 3.87
CA THR A 99 5.33 -18.97 3.91
C THR A 99 4.69 -19.01 2.53
N CYS A 100 5.34 -18.43 1.50
CA CYS A 100 4.86 -18.41 0.12
C CYS A 100 4.81 -19.82 -0.52
N SER A 101 4.14 -19.93 -1.68
CA SER A 101 4.13 -21.17 -2.46
C SER A 101 5.54 -21.64 -2.85
N PHE A 102 5.75 -22.95 -2.92
CA PHE A 102 7.04 -23.55 -3.32
C PHE A 102 7.68 -22.95 -4.60
N PRO A 103 6.97 -22.79 -5.73
CA PRO A 103 7.56 -22.20 -6.93
C PRO A 103 7.97 -20.73 -6.75
N GLY A 104 7.22 -19.96 -5.95
CA GLY A 104 7.58 -18.57 -5.64
C GLY A 104 8.85 -18.48 -4.81
N GLN A 105 8.99 -19.34 -3.78
CA GLN A 105 10.20 -19.39 -2.96
C GLN A 105 11.41 -19.88 -3.78
N ALA A 106 11.23 -20.89 -4.63
CA ALA A 106 12.29 -21.42 -5.46
C ALA A 106 12.78 -20.38 -6.48
N SER A 107 11.87 -19.69 -7.16
CA SER A 107 12.23 -18.62 -8.12
C SER A 107 12.96 -17.47 -7.45
N PHE A 108 12.49 -17.05 -6.27
CA PHE A 108 13.14 -15.98 -5.50
C PHE A 108 14.57 -16.36 -5.11
N MET A 109 14.75 -17.55 -4.54
CA MET A 109 16.07 -18.03 -4.11
C MET A 109 17.00 -18.25 -5.29
N ASP A 110 16.49 -18.75 -6.41
CA ASP A 110 17.26 -18.95 -7.63
C ASP A 110 17.78 -17.62 -8.19
N GLN A 111 16.93 -16.61 -8.30
CA GLN A 111 17.32 -15.28 -8.76
C GLN A 111 18.30 -14.59 -7.80
N LEU A 112 18.07 -14.69 -6.49
CA LEU A 112 18.95 -14.08 -5.49
C LEU A 112 20.33 -14.73 -5.50
N ILE A 113 20.42 -16.06 -5.49
CA ILE A 113 21.70 -16.78 -5.54
C ILE A 113 22.41 -16.53 -6.87
N ASP A 114 21.68 -16.51 -8.00
CA ASP A 114 22.27 -16.25 -9.31
C ASP A 114 22.89 -14.84 -9.37
N MET A 115 22.20 -13.82 -8.86
CA MET A 115 22.79 -12.48 -8.75
C MET A 115 24.06 -12.45 -7.89
N VAL A 116 24.07 -13.13 -6.74
CA VAL A 116 25.27 -13.22 -5.89
C VAL A 116 26.40 -13.94 -6.62
N CYS A 117 26.11 -15.04 -7.33
CA CYS A 117 27.09 -15.76 -8.15
C CYS A 117 27.69 -14.87 -9.24
N ILE A 118 26.87 -14.08 -9.95
CA ILE A 118 27.32 -13.15 -10.99
C ILE A 118 28.24 -12.08 -10.39
N ILE A 119 27.85 -11.49 -9.26
CA ILE A 119 28.64 -10.45 -8.58
C ILE A 119 29.97 -11.03 -8.09
N ASN A 120 29.96 -12.19 -7.44
CA ASN A 120 31.18 -12.83 -6.95
C ASN A 120 32.13 -13.19 -8.10
N SER A 121 31.60 -13.75 -9.19
CA SER A 121 32.37 -14.04 -10.42
C SER A 121 32.96 -12.78 -11.08
N SER A 122 32.31 -11.63 -10.90
CA SER A 122 32.80 -10.35 -11.43
C SER A 122 33.91 -9.73 -10.57
N GLN A 123 33.96 -10.05 -9.28
CA GLN A 123 34.93 -9.53 -8.32
C GLN A 123 36.19 -10.39 -8.22
N ASP A 124 36.11 -11.69 -8.54
CA ASP A 124 37.27 -12.59 -8.56
C ASP A 124 38.21 -12.27 -9.73
N ALA A 125 39.40 -11.75 -9.39
CA ALA A 125 40.44 -11.37 -10.36
C ALA A 125 40.94 -12.54 -11.23
N THR A 126 40.73 -13.78 -10.78
CA THR A 126 41.09 -15.06 -11.43
C THR A 126 39.95 -15.67 -12.25
N GLN A 127 38.69 -15.23 -12.07
CA GLN A 127 37.51 -15.68 -12.83
C GLN A 127 36.96 -14.61 -13.79
N ARG A 128 37.80 -13.64 -14.19
CA ARG A 128 37.53 -12.64 -15.25
C ARG A 128 37.17 -13.23 -16.63
N ALA A 129 37.22 -14.55 -16.80
CA ALA A 129 36.62 -15.24 -17.95
C ALA A 129 35.08 -15.13 -18.00
N MET A 130 34.44 -14.76 -16.89
CA MET A 130 32.99 -14.52 -16.77
C MET A 130 32.63 -13.03 -16.62
N SER A 131 33.61 -12.12 -16.74
CA SER A 131 33.32 -10.70 -16.90
C SER A 131 32.45 -10.48 -18.14
N SER A 132 31.48 -9.58 -18.03
CA SER A 132 30.57 -9.23 -19.13
C SER A 132 31.36 -9.07 -20.45
N PRO A 133 30.97 -9.81 -21.50
CA PRO A 133 31.63 -9.71 -22.79
C PRO A 133 31.65 -8.27 -23.31
N GLY A 134 32.80 -7.80 -23.81
CA GLY A 134 32.96 -6.46 -24.38
C GLY A 134 33.54 -5.39 -23.46
N HIS A 135 33.97 -5.72 -22.23
CA HIS A 135 34.75 -4.77 -21.41
C HIS A 135 36.20 -4.68 -21.92
N ILE A 136 36.57 -3.53 -22.50
CA ILE A 136 37.95 -3.23 -22.89
C ILE A 136 38.67 -2.69 -21.66
N SER A 137 39.54 -3.51 -21.05
CA SER A 137 40.43 -3.06 -19.97
C SER A 137 41.84 -2.83 -20.50
N GLU A 138 42.42 -1.67 -20.20
CA GLU A 138 43.85 -1.36 -20.50
C GLU A 138 44.83 -2.33 -19.81
N SER A 139 44.38 -3.06 -18.80
CA SER A 139 45.18 -4.02 -18.03
C SER A 139 45.22 -5.44 -18.62
N ARG A 140 44.53 -5.71 -19.75
CA ARG A 140 44.48 -7.03 -20.36
C ARG A 140 45.37 -7.12 -21.61
N PRO A 141 46.20 -8.16 -21.75
CA PRO A 141 46.94 -8.39 -22.99
C PRO A 141 46.00 -8.67 -24.17
N LEU A 142 46.35 -8.13 -25.35
CA LEU A 142 45.51 -8.12 -26.55
C LEU A 142 45.03 -9.53 -26.99
N VAL A 143 45.86 -10.55 -26.76
CA VAL A 143 45.58 -11.94 -27.15
C VAL A 143 44.43 -12.53 -26.34
N GLU A 144 44.44 -12.34 -25.02
CA GLU A 144 43.36 -12.84 -24.16
C GLU A 144 42.04 -12.10 -24.41
N GLN A 145 42.10 -10.82 -24.79
CA GLN A 145 40.91 -10.07 -25.20
C GLN A 145 40.32 -10.64 -26.49
N ALA A 146 41.15 -10.91 -27.49
CA ALA A 146 40.72 -11.50 -28.76
C ALA A 146 40.09 -12.89 -28.57
N GLU A 147 40.62 -13.71 -27.66
CA GLU A 147 40.03 -15.01 -27.32
C GLU A 147 38.68 -14.88 -26.62
N ALA A 148 38.54 -13.94 -25.67
CA ALA A 148 37.27 -13.68 -25.00
C ALA A 148 36.21 -13.14 -25.97
N ASP A 149 36.59 -12.25 -26.87
CA ASP A 149 35.71 -11.71 -27.91
C ASP A 149 35.30 -12.80 -28.91
N SER A 150 36.21 -13.69 -29.28
CA SER A 150 35.90 -14.84 -30.13
C SER A 150 34.93 -15.80 -29.44
N HIS A 151 35.12 -16.06 -28.15
CA HIS A 151 34.21 -16.88 -27.36
C HIS A 151 32.83 -16.22 -27.20
N LEU A 152 32.77 -14.90 -27.09
CA LEU A 152 31.51 -14.16 -27.11
C LEU A 152 30.78 -14.37 -28.43
N MET A 153 31.47 -14.17 -29.55
CA MET A 153 30.89 -14.33 -30.89
C MET A 153 30.41 -15.76 -31.12
N ASP A 154 31.14 -16.77 -30.65
CA ASP A 154 30.70 -18.17 -30.68
C ASP A 154 29.43 -18.38 -29.82
N ARG A 155 29.37 -17.84 -28.58
CA ARG A 155 28.15 -17.90 -27.75
C ARG A 155 26.95 -17.22 -28.40
N LEU A 156 27.15 -16.01 -28.94
CA LEU A 156 26.09 -15.27 -29.63
C LEU A 156 25.60 -16.04 -30.85
N SER A 157 26.50 -16.64 -31.63
CA SER A 157 26.12 -17.43 -32.81
C SER A 157 25.30 -18.68 -32.48
N ARG A 158 25.52 -19.26 -31.29
CA ARG A 158 24.79 -20.44 -30.78
C ARG A 158 23.46 -20.10 -30.14
N GLN A 159 23.21 -18.84 -29.80
CA GLN A 159 21.90 -18.42 -29.32
C GLN A 159 20.89 -18.47 -30.46
N TYR A 160 19.72 -19.07 -30.19
CA TYR A 160 18.60 -19.22 -31.12
C TYR A 160 18.15 -17.88 -31.76
N THR A 161 18.47 -16.78 -31.09
CA THR A 161 18.15 -15.40 -31.43
C THR A 161 19.16 -14.73 -32.38
N PHE A 162 20.29 -15.36 -32.73
CA PHE A 162 21.30 -14.72 -33.59
C PHE A 162 20.73 -14.37 -34.96
N GLN A 163 20.00 -15.30 -35.58
CA GLN A 163 19.32 -15.02 -36.85
C GLN A 163 18.22 -13.96 -36.72
N SER A 164 17.56 -13.85 -35.56
CA SER A 164 16.56 -12.79 -35.35
C SER A 164 17.17 -11.41 -35.15
N MET A 165 18.40 -11.32 -34.62
CA MET A 165 19.14 -10.04 -34.54
C MET A 165 19.43 -9.46 -35.93
N PHE A 166 19.60 -10.31 -36.94
CA PHE A 166 19.75 -9.91 -38.34
C PHE A 166 18.42 -9.99 -39.12
N SER A 167 17.28 -10.16 -38.45
CA SER A 167 16.01 -10.16 -39.15
C SER A 167 15.72 -8.77 -39.73
N HIS A 168 15.25 -8.73 -40.97
CA HIS A 168 14.79 -7.52 -41.65
C HIS A 168 13.58 -6.86 -40.97
N LYS A 169 12.98 -7.53 -39.97
CA LYS A 169 11.94 -6.98 -39.12
C LYS A 169 12.59 -6.15 -38.03
N LEU A 170 13.01 -4.93 -38.39
CA LEU A 170 13.43 -3.92 -37.43
C LEU A 170 12.30 -3.69 -36.42
N ALA A 171 12.52 -4.12 -35.18
CA ALA A 171 11.73 -3.65 -34.06
C ALA A 171 12.15 -2.21 -33.76
N LEU A 172 11.53 -1.24 -34.45
CA LEU A 172 11.84 0.18 -34.32
C LEU A 172 11.44 0.75 -32.94
N LEU A 173 10.66 0.01 -32.17
CA LEU A 173 10.16 0.42 -30.87
C LEU A 173 10.73 -0.48 -29.75
N PRO A 174 11.26 0.13 -28.67
CA PRO A 174 11.56 -0.58 -27.42
C PRO A 174 10.34 -1.37 -26.90
N PRO A 175 10.54 -2.44 -26.11
CA PRO A 175 9.45 -3.29 -25.60
C PRO A 175 8.35 -2.51 -24.87
N ASP A 176 8.74 -1.51 -24.09
CA ASP A 176 7.83 -0.69 -23.28
C ASP A 176 6.92 0.18 -24.15
N ILE A 177 7.48 0.77 -25.21
CA ILE A 177 6.74 1.60 -26.18
C ILE A 177 5.88 0.72 -27.08
N LYS A 178 6.41 -0.43 -27.51
CA LYS A 178 5.68 -1.43 -28.28
C LYS A 178 4.41 -1.85 -27.56
N HIS A 179 4.50 -2.15 -26.26
CA HIS A 179 3.33 -2.50 -25.45
C HIS A 179 2.31 -1.36 -25.36
N SER A 180 2.77 -0.12 -25.19
CA SER A 180 1.88 1.05 -25.18
C SER A 180 1.17 1.28 -26.52
N VAL A 181 1.88 1.10 -27.63
CA VAL A 181 1.33 1.24 -28.99
C VAL A 181 0.37 0.10 -29.31
N GLU A 182 0.73 -1.14 -28.98
CA GLU A 182 -0.16 -2.31 -29.13
C GLU A 182 -1.43 -2.16 -28.28
N LYS A 183 -1.32 -1.60 -27.07
CA LYS A 183 -2.48 -1.27 -26.23
C LYS A 183 -3.37 -0.22 -26.89
N GLY A 184 -2.81 0.90 -27.34
CA GLY A 184 -3.58 1.92 -28.05
C GLY A 184 -4.21 1.41 -29.35
N TRP A 185 -3.56 0.45 -30.01
CA TRP A 185 -4.07 -0.22 -31.20
C TRP A 185 -5.24 -1.18 -30.90
N MET A 186 -5.16 -1.92 -29.79
CA MET A 186 -6.27 -2.74 -29.29
C MET A 186 -7.45 -1.88 -28.82
N ASP A 187 -7.17 -0.75 -28.17
CA ASP A 187 -8.19 0.20 -27.72
C ASP A 187 -8.93 0.84 -28.91
N ALA A 188 -8.29 0.92 -30.09
CA ALA A 188 -8.89 1.33 -31.35
C ALA A 188 -9.69 0.22 -32.07
N GLY A 189 -9.80 -0.99 -31.49
CA GLY A 189 -10.61 -2.10 -32.00
C GLY A 189 -9.89 -3.07 -32.97
N ASN A 190 -8.56 -2.97 -33.11
CA ASN A 190 -7.80 -3.77 -34.07
C ASN A 190 -7.27 -5.10 -33.47
N GLN A 191 -6.95 -6.08 -34.34
CA GLN A 191 -6.51 -7.42 -33.92
C GLN A 191 -5.10 -7.44 -33.31
N LYS A 192 -4.95 -8.21 -32.22
CA LYS A 192 -3.67 -8.42 -31.52
C LYS A 192 -2.64 -9.10 -32.42
N GLY A 193 -1.49 -8.45 -32.62
CA GLY A 193 -0.39 -8.96 -33.45
C GLY A 193 -0.36 -8.44 -34.90
N SER A 194 -1.43 -7.80 -35.36
CA SER A 194 -1.42 -6.99 -36.58
C SER A 194 -1.09 -5.55 -36.18
N GLY A 195 0.16 -5.24 -35.86
CA GLY A 195 0.57 -3.86 -35.64
C GLY A 195 0.25 -2.99 -36.87
N PRO A 196 0.16 -1.66 -36.72
CA PRO A 196 0.00 -0.77 -37.87
C PRO A 196 1.08 -1.10 -38.90
N ASP A 197 0.66 -1.32 -40.15
CA ASP A 197 1.62 -1.30 -41.25
C ASP A 197 2.38 0.03 -41.20
N PRO A 198 3.70 0.01 -41.42
CA PRO A 198 4.49 1.23 -41.40
C PRO A 198 3.83 2.25 -42.36
N PRO A 199 3.51 3.47 -41.88
CA PRO A 199 2.90 4.48 -42.73
C PRO A 199 3.76 4.68 -43.98
N ASP A 200 3.11 4.81 -45.14
CA ASP A 200 3.82 5.06 -46.39
C ASP A 200 4.73 6.29 -46.26
N VAL A 201 5.93 6.21 -46.83
CA VAL A 201 6.99 7.23 -46.65
C VAL A 201 6.50 8.61 -47.07
N GLY A 202 5.63 8.68 -48.09
CA GLY A 202 5.00 9.94 -48.51
C GLY A 202 4.13 10.58 -47.41
N THR A 203 3.32 9.78 -46.72
CA THR A 203 2.48 10.25 -45.60
C THR A 203 3.33 10.70 -44.40
N LEU A 204 4.44 10.01 -44.15
CA LEU A 204 5.36 10.36 -43.07
C LEU A 204 6.08 11.68 -43.35
N LEU A 205 6.51 11.90 -44.60
CA LEU A 205 7.12 13.15 -45.05
C LEU A 205 6.14 14.32 -44.95
N GLU A 206 4.87 14.11 -45.30
CA GLU A 206 3.83 15.14 -45.18
C GLU A 206 3.54 15.48 -43.71
N ALA A 207 3.44 14.46 -42.84
CA ALA A 207 3.28 14.65 -41.40
C ALA A 207 4.49 15.37 -40.76
N ALA A 208 5.71 15.00 -41.15
CA ALA A 208 6.93 15.65 -40.71
C ALA A 208 7.00 17.12 -41.17
N ALA A 209 6.60 17.40 -42.41
CA ALA A 209 6.50 18.77 -42.91
C ALA A 209 5.43 19.60 -42.17
N GLY A 210 4.30 18.98 -41.81
CA GLY A 210 3.26 19.59 -40.98
C GLY A 210 3.76 19.92 -39.57
N LEU A 211 4.45 18.98 -38.92
CA LEU A 211 5.07 19.18 -37.61
C LEU A 211 6.16 20.25 -37.66
N SER A 212 6.97 20.29 -38.71
CA SER A 212 7.98 21.33 -38.91
C SER A 212 7.34 22.72 -38.98
N ARG A 213 6.23 22.87 -39.73
CA ARG A 213 5.47 24.13 -39.77
C ARG A 213 4.87 24.48 -38.40
N GLN A 214 4.34 23.51 -37.66
CA GLN A 214 3.82 23.76 -36.31
C GLN A 214 4.93 24.20 -35.35
N LEU A 215 6.12 23.61 -35.45
CA LEU A 215 7.30 24.03 -34.71
C LEU A 215 7.72 25.46 -35.07
N GLU A 216 7.77 25.81 -36.35
CA GLU A 216 8.05 27.18 -36.81
C GLU A 216 7.03 28.19 -36.26
N ILE A 217 5.74 27.86 -36.29
CA ILE A 217 4.68 28.72 -35.74
C ILE A 217 4.84 28.87 -34.22
N SER A 218 5.05 27.76 -33.50
CA SER A 218 5.20 27.76 -32.04
C SER A 218 6.47 28.50 -31.59
N THR A 219 7.58 28.31 -32.29
CA THR A 219 8.83 29.03 -32.03
C THR A 219 8.69 30.52 -32.32
N ALA A 220 7.96 30.91 -33.37
CA ALA A 220 7.63 32.31 -33.63
C ALA A 220 6.72 32.90 -32.53
N GLN A 221 5.76 32.13 -32.01
CA GLN A 221 4.93 32.54 -30.87
C GLN A 221 5.76 32.70 -29.59
N LEU A 222 6.69 31.78 -29.32
CA LEU A 222 7.64 31.88 -28.19
C LEU A 222 8.54 33.11 -28.33
N HIS A 223 9.08 33.36 -29.52
CA HIS A 223 9.90 34.54 -29.78
C HIS A 223 9.09 35.83 -29.59
N HIS A 224 7.85 35.87 -30.08
CA HIS A 224 6.94 37.00 -29.85
C HIS A 224 6.65 37.19 -28.35
N LEU A 225 6.46 36.11 -27.59
CA LEU A 225 6.27 36.16 -26.13
C LEU A 225 7.53 36.62 -25.39
N GLN A 226 8.72 36.19 -25.80
CA GLN A 226 10.01 36.64 -25.26
C GLN A 226 10.26 38.12 -25.53
N VAL A 227 9.92 38.61 -26.73
CA VAL A 227 10.04 40.04 -27.06
C VAL A 227 9.01 40.86 -26.27
N LYS A 228 7.79 40.35 -26.10
CA LYS A 228 6.74 41.01 -25.31
C LYS A 228 7.05 41.01 -23.81
N HIS A 229 7.73 40.00 -23.32
CA HIS A 229 8.15 39.85 -21.92
C HIS A 229 9.67 39.73 -21.86
N THR A 230 10.36 40.87 -21.97
CA THR A 230 11.76 40.98 -21.57
C THR A 230 11.87 40.73 -20.08
N TYR A 231 12.10 39.48 -19.71
CA TYR A 231 12.73 39.17 -18.43
C TYR A 231 14.13 39.78 -18.52
N GLY A 232 14.36 40.90 -17.82
CA GLY A 232 15.71 41.43 -17.65
C GLY A 232 16.63 40.34 -17.09
N GLU A 233 17.94 40.42 -17.35
CA GLU A 233 18.88 39.49 -16.71
C GLU A 233 18.55 39.38 -15.22
N PRO A 234 18.30 38.16 -14.72
CA PRO A 234 17.93 37.99 -13.33
C PRO A 234 19.04 38.56 -12.47
N ASP A 235 18.73 39.59 -11.69
CA ASP A 235 19.68 40.13 -10.71
C ASP A 235 20.09 38.96 -9.81
N HIS A 236 21.33 38.47 -10.00
CA HIS A 236 21.85 37.28 -9.33
C HIS A 236 21.73 37.40 -7.81
N LEU A 237 21.76 38.62 -7.27
CA LEU A 237 21.58 38.88 -5.84
C LEU A 237 20.13 38.64 -5.41
N SER A 238 19.16 39.07 -6.21
CA SER A 238 17.72 38.84 -5.96
C SER A 238 17.36 37.35 -6.03
N VAL A 239 17.86 36.63 -7.03
CA VAL A 239 17.63 35.19 -7.19
C VAL A 239 18.28 34.43 -6.04
N SER A 240 19.53 34.75 -5.71
CA SER A 240 20.23 34.11 -4.59
C SER A 240 19.52 34.34 -3.25
N ARG A 241 18.99 35.55 -3.00
CA ARG A 241 18.17 35.81 -1.81
C ARG A 241 16.89 34.98 -1.82
N VAL A 242 16.13 34.96 -2.91
CA VAL A 242 14.89 34.16 -3.00
C VAL A 242 15.19 32.68 -2.81
N SER A 243 16.26 32.15 -3.40
CA SER A 243 16.68 30.76 -3.22
C SER A 243 17.08 30.45 -1.77
N GLN A 244 17.78 31.38 -1.11
CA GLN A 244 18.12 31.23 0.31
C GLN A 244 16.87 31.29 1.20
N THR A 245 15.95 32.22 0.96
CA THR A 245 14.70 32.31 1.71
C THR A 245 13.85 31.07 1.51
N LEU A 246 13.76 30.55 0.28
CA LEU A 246 13.04 29.31 -0.01
C LEU A 246 13.71 28.12 0.69
N GLY A 247 15.04 28.05 0.67
CA GLY A 247 15.79 27.04 1.41
C GLY A 247 15.49 27.07 2.91
N LEU A 248 15.45 28.26 3.51
CA LEU A 248 15.09 28.43 4.92
C LEU A 248 13.65 27.97 5.21
N VAL A 249 12.67 28.36 4.38
CA VAL A 249 11.27 27.94 4.55
C VAL A 249 11.13 26.43 4.41
N LEU A 250 11.84 25.80 3.47
CA LEU A 250 11.82 24.35 3.30
C LEU A 250 12.46 23.63 4.49
N SER A 251 13.55 24.18 5.05
CA SER A 251 14.15 23.64 6.28
C SER A 251 13.25 23.83 7.50
N GLU A 252 12.54 24.95 7.62
CA GLU A 252 11.53 25.14 8.67
C GLU A 252 10.39 24.13 8.53
N LEU A 253 9.92 23.89 7.30
CA LEU A 253 8.89 22.87 7.02
C LEU A 253 9.39 21.46 7.37
N GLU A 254 10.63 21.12 7.04
CA GLU A 254 11.24 19.83 7.40
C GLU A 254 11.30 19.66 8.93
N GLN A 255 11.69 20.70 9.66
CA GLN A 255 11.70 20.69 11.13
C GLN A 255 10.29 20.52 11.71
N LEU A 256 9.30 21.22 11.14
CA LEU A 256 7.90 21.11 11.55
C LEU A 256 7.36 19.69 11.30
N LEU A 257 7.67 19.13 10.13
CA LEU A 257 7.26 17.77 9.77
C LEU A 257 7.92 16.74 10.69
N THR A 258 9.20 16.92 11.00
CA THR A 258 9.94 16.05 11.93
C THR A 258 9.35 16.11 13.33
N GLY A 259 9.04 17.31 13.82
CA GLY A 259 8.38 17.52 15.11
C GLY A 259 6.98 16.89 15.15
N PHE A 260 6.20 17.09 14.08
CA PHE A 260 4.89 16.46 13.94
C PHE A 260 4.98 14.94 13.92
N SER A 261 5.88 14.35 13.14
CA SER A 261 6.08 12.90 13.07
C SER A 261 6.48 12.34 14.43
N TYR A 262 7.35 13.02 15.17
CA TYR A 262 7.71 12.61 16.53
C TYR A 262 6.50 12.62 17.48
N CYS A 263 5.75 13.72 17.53
CA CYS A 263 4.53 13.82 18.35
C CYS A 263 3.46 12.80 17.92
N TYR A 264 3.34 12.55 16.61
CA TYR A 264 2.42 11.57 16.07
C TYR A 264 2.77 10.16 16.55
N GLU A 265 4.03 9.74 16.36
CA GLU A 265 4.47 8.39 16.71
C GLU A 265 4.46 8.14 18.21
N GLN A 266 4.85 9.13 19.03
CA GLN A 266 4.95 8.94 20.48
C GLN A 266 3.64 9.12 21.23
N GLU A 267 2.84 10.13 20.86
CA GLU A 267 1.67 10.51 21.66
C GLU A 267 0.37 10.08 20.98
N LEU A 268 0.18 10.48 19.72
CA LEU A 268 -1.13 10.36 19.03
C LEU A 268 -1.40 8.95 18.50
N ARG A 269 -0.38 8.22 18.06
CA ARG A 269 -0.53 6.89 17.45
C ARG A 269 -1.27 5.90 18.34
N SER A 270 -1.07 6.00 19.66
CA SER A 270 -1.75 5.17 20.65
C SER A 270 -3.27 5.42 20.77
N TRP A 271 -3.74 6.56 20.26
CA TRP A 271 -5.14 6.98 20.25
C TRP A 271 -5.79 6.80 18.88
N CYS A 272 -5.04 6.93 17.78
CA CYS A 272 -5.57 6.87 16.41
C CYS A 272 -6.20 5.51 16.01
N ASN A 273 -5.84 4.41 16.70
CA ASN A 273 -6.33 3.06 16.40
C ASN A 273 -7.14 2.41 17.54
N ARG A 274 -7.60 3.18 18.53
CA ARG A 274 -8.45 2.60 19.57
C ARG A 274 -9.83 2.28 19.01
N THR A 275 -10.30 1.06 19.27
CA THR A 275 -11.67 0.67 18.94
C THR A 275 -12.64 1.64 19.63
N PRO A 276 -13.71 2.08 18.95
CA PRO A 276 -14.71 2.97 19.53
C PRO A 276 -15.15 2.45 20.90
N PRO A 277 -15.28 3.31 21.93
CA PRO A 277 -15.75 2.87 23.23
C PRO A 277 -17.14 2.24 23.05
N THR A 278 -17.29 0.99 23.48
CA THR A 278 -18.58 0.30 23.45
C THR A 278 -19.53 1.03 24.39
N LEU A 279 -20.46 1.79 23.82
CA LEU A 279 -21.49 2.48 24.60
C LEU A 279 -22.34 1.42 25.32
N SER A 280 -22.50 1.59 26.64
CA SER A 280 -23.33 0.70 27.46
C SER A 280 -24.76 0.63 26.91
N GLU A 281 -25.40 -0.55 26.94
CA GLU A 281 -26.79 -0.79 26.47
C GLU A 281 -27.88 -0.05 27.27
N LEU A 282 -27.48 0.91 28.11
CA LEU A 282 -28.32 1.68 29.00
C LEU A 282 -29.27 2.59 28.22
N GLY A 283 -28.84 3.15 27.09
CA GLY A 283 -29.68 3.99 26.22
C GLY A 283 -30.92 3.27 25.67
N PRO A 284 -30.76 2.11 24.99
CA PRO A 284 -31.88 1.27 24.56
C PRO A 284 -32.79 0.83 25.71
N ALA A 285 -32.23 0.53 26.88
CA ALA A 285 -33.00 0.17 28.07
C ALA A 285 -33.88 1.34 28.56
N PHE A 286 -33.33 2.55 28.69
CA PHE A 286 -34.10 3.74 29.08
C PHE A 286 -35.21 4.07 28.07
N LYS A 287 -34.92 3.99 26.77
CA LYS A 287 -35.94 4.20 25.72
C LYS A 287 -37.08 3.19 25.82
N ARG A 288 -36.77 1.92 26.11
CA ARG A 288 -37.77 0.87 26.30
C ARG A 288 -38.65 1.14 27.52
N VAL A 289 -38.05 1.50 28.66
CA VAL A 289 -38.82 1.77 29.89
C VAL A 289 -39.67 3.03 29.72
N HIS A 290 -39.16 4.08 29.07
CA HIS A 290 -39.95 5.26 28.74
C HIS A 290 -41.16 4.90 27.87
N SER A 291 -40.97 4.16 26.77
CA SER A 291 -42.07 3.74 25.90
C SER A 291 -43.12 2.92 26.65
N LEU A 292 -42.70 2.00 27.51
CA LEU A 292 -43.62 1.19 28.30
C LEU A 292 -44.42 2.04 29.29
N LEU A 293 -43.76 3.01 29.94
CA LEU A 293 -44.39 3.94 30.87
C LEU A 293 -45.37 4.86 30.15
N THR A 294 -45.02 5.38 28.96
CA THR A 294 -45.92 6.19 28.13
C THR A 294 -47.16 5.38 27.74
N ASN A 295 -46.99 4.15 27.27
CA ASN A 295 -48.10 3.26 26.91
C ASN A 295 -49.00 2.98 28.14
N PHE A 296 -48.40 2.77 29.31
CA PHE A 296 -49.14 2.58 30.56
C PHE A 296 -49.96 3.82 30.93
N THR A 297 -49.37 5.02 30.84
CA THR A 297 -50.10 6.27 31.09
C THR A 297 -51.24 6.48 30.08
N GLN A 298 -51.02 6.16 28.80
CA GLN A 298 -52.08 6.23 27.78
C GLN A 298 -53.22 5.25 28.09
N LEU A 299 -52.90 4.03 28.53
CA LEU A 299 -53.90 3.05 28.92
C LEU A 299 -54.71 3.52 30.13
N LEU A 300 -54.05 4.10 31.15
CA LEU A 300 -54.75 4.69 32.29
C LEU A 300 -55.68 5.83 31.86
N THR A 301 -55.24 6.72 30.96
CA THR A 301 -56.12 7.77 30.42
C THR A 301 -57.29 7.19 29.63
N SER A 302 -57.07 6.11 28.86
CA SER A 302 -58.16 5.44 28.13
C SER A 302 -59.17 4.75 29.04
N LEU A 303 -58.71 4.20 30.18
CA LEU A 303 -59.60 3.64 31.18
C LEU A 303 -60.38 4.72 31.92
N ASP A 304 -59.76 5.88 32.16
CA ASP A 304 -60.46 7.04 32.71
C ASP A 304 -61.50 7.60 31.72
N THR A 305 -61.19 7.69 30.42
CA THR A 305 -62.18 8.09 29.41
C THR A 305 -63.31 7.07 29.26
N LEU A 306 -63.01 5.77 29.34
CA LEU A 306 -64.03 4.72 29.32
C LEU A 306 -64.91 4.80 30.58
N LYS A 307 -64.30 5.01 31.75
CA LYS A 307 -65.03 5.16 33.02
C LYS A 307 -65.90 6.40 33.04
N THR A 308 -65.40 7.56 32.58
CA THR A 308 -66.19 8.79 32.47
C THR A 308 -67.31 8.66 31.44
N SER A 309 -67.06 7.94 30.33
CA SER A 309 -68.11 7.57 29.37
C SER A 309 -69.16 6.67 30.00
N TYR A 310 -68.75 5.66 30.78
CA TYR A 310 -69.64 4.77 31.51
C TYR A 310 -70.44 5.51 32.60
N SER A 311 -69.82 6.39 33.37
CA SER A 311 -70.55 7.22 34.35
C SER A 311 -71.52 8.17 33.68
N SER A 312 -71.19 8.72 32.51
CA SER A 312 -72.13 9.54 31.73
C SER A 312 -73.34 8.75 31.24
N ILE A 313 -73.16 7.48 30.87
CA ILE A 313 -74.24 6.57 30.48
C ILE A 313 -75.06 6.15 31.72
N CYS A 314 -74.41 5.83 32.83
CA CYS A 314 -75.07 5.37 34.06
C CYS A 314 -75.71 6.50 34.88
N GLN A 315 -75.26 7.75 34.77
CA GLN A 315 -75.95 8.91 35.34
C GLN A 315 -77.32 9.17 34.67
N GLY A 316 -77.59 8.54 33.52
CA GLY A 316 -78.94 8.44 32.95
C GLY A 316 -79.87 7.49 33.72
N THR A 317 -79.35 6.67 34.64
CA THR A 317 -80.13 5.70 35.43
C THR A 317 -79.53 5.51 36.85
N ASN A 318 -80.06 6.26 37.82
CA ASN A 318 -79.90 6.17 39.30
C ASN A 318 -78.71 6.90 39.98
N PRO A 319 -78.98 7.89 40.86
CA PRO A 319 -77.97 8.68 41.60
C PRO A 319 -77.67 8.13 43.01
N GLN A 320 -77.33 6.85 43.17
CA GLN A 320 -77.10 6.27 44.51
C GLN A 320 -75.83 5.42 44.67
N GLN A 321 -74.80 5.67 43.85
CA GLN A 321 -73.52 4.95 43.93
C GLN A 321 -72.30 5.89 43.96
N ASP A 322 -72.41 7.00 44.70
CA ASP A 322 -71.42 8.09 44.68
C ASP A 322 -70.34 8.04 45.79
N GLN A 323 -70.35 7.07 46.72
CA GLN A 323 -69.36 7.05 47.81
C GLN A 323 -68.23 6.01 47.67
N VAL A 324 -68.35 5.02 46.78
CA VAL A 324 -67.29 4.01 46.54
C VAL A 324 -66.41 4.36 45.33
N SER A 325 -66.93 5.18 44.40
CA SER A 325 -66.22 5.62 43.19
C SER A 325 -65.09 6.62 43.49
N ASP A 326 -65.25 7.44 44.53
CA ASP A 326 -64.38 8.60 44.80
C ASP A 326 -62.99 8.19 45.36
N ARG A 327 -62.93 7.13 46.18
CA ARG A 327 -61.64 6.59 46.67
C ARG A 327 -60.79 5.97 45.58
N HIS A 328 -61.41 5.31 44.59
CA HIS A 328 -60.68 4.74 43.46
C HIS A 328 -60.26 5.83 42.46
N ASN A 329 -61.06 6.88 42.27
CA ASN A 329 -60.70 8.05 41.44
C ASN A 329 -59.41 8.71 41.90
N GLY A 330 -59.25 8.93 43.21
CA GLY A 330 -58.02 9.52 43.75
C GLY A 330 -56.77 8.67 43.49
N VAL A 331 -56.88 7.35 43.57
CA VAL A 331 -55.75 6.43 43.36
C VAL A 331 -55.37 6.32 41.89
N PHE A 332 -56.34 6.19 40.98
CA PHE A 332 -56.08 6.12 39.53
C PHE A 332 -55.53 7.45 38.98
N ASN A 333 -56.09 8.59 39.39
CA ASN A 333 -55.58 9.90 38.99
C ASN A 333 -54.20 10.17 39.59
N SER A 334 -53.95 9.77 40.84
CA SER A 334 -52.62 9.87 41.45
C SER A 334 -51.59 8.98 40.74
N LEU A 335 -51.96 7.75 40.36
CA LEU A 335 -51.09 6.85 39.58
C LEU A 335 -50.84 7.35 38.16
N ALA A 336 -51.85 7.92 37.50
CA ALA A 336 -51.70 8.52 36.18
C ALA A 336 -50.78 9.76 36.24
N LEU A 337 -50.96 10.64 37.23
CA LEU A 337 -50.11 11.81 37.45
C LEU A 337 -48.68 11.42 37.84
N LEU A 338 -48.50 10.40 38.70
CA LEU A 338 -47.18 9.86 39.04
C LEU A 338 -46.50 9.21 37.84
N GLY A 339 -47.24 8.44 37.04
CA GLY A 339 -46.74 7.85 35.79
C GLY A 339 -46.35 8.91 34.77
N GLN A 340 -47.15 9.97 34.63
CA GLN A 340 -46.86 11.08 33.74
C GLN A 340 -45.66 11.91 34.22
N SER A 341 -45.54 12.16 35.53
CA SER A 341 -44.38 12.84 36.12
C SER A 341 -43.10 12.01 35.97
N ALA A 342 -43.17 10.70 36.17
CA ALA A 342 -42.05 9.79 35.95
C ALA A 342 -41.66 9.70 34.47
N ALA A 343 -42.63 9.73 33.55
CA ALA A 343 -42.37 9.75 32.11
C ALA A 343 -41.67 11.05 31.69
N LEU A 344 -42.11 12.20 32.20
CA LEU A 344 -41.46 13.49 31.94
C LEU A 344 -40.02 13.54 32.46
N LYS A 345 -39.78 13.10 33.70
CA LYS A 345 -38.40 13.02 34.24
C LYS A 345 -37.52 12.06 33.44
N MET A 346 -38.09 10.97 32.94
CA MET A 346 -37.36 10.04 32.10
C MET A 346 -37.08 10.61 30.70
N GLN A 347 -38.02 11.40 30.15
CA GLN A 347 -37.83 12.14 28.90
C GLN A 347 -36.71 13.18 29.05
N ASP A 348 -36.59 13.84 30.20
CA ASP A 348 -35.47 14.72 30.50
C ASP A 348 -34.14 13.96 30.58
N CYS A 349 -34.10 12.79 31.20
CA CYS A 349 -32.91 11.94 31.19
C CYS A 349 -32.54 11.48 29.76
N ILE A 350 -33.53 11.15 28.93
CA ILE A 350 -33.32 10.76 27.53
C ILE A 350 -32.82 11.95 26.71
N SER A 351 -33.33 13.17 26.91
CA SER A 351 -32.87 14.35 26.18
C SER A 351 -31.44 14.75 26.55
N VAL A 352 -31.06 14.60 27.83
CA VAL A 352 -29.67 14.78 28.28
C VAL A 352 -28.75 13.74 27.65
N LEU A 353 -29.18 12.48 27.58
CA LEU A 353 -28.43 11.42 26.90
C LEU A 353 -28.30 11.69 25.40
N ASP A 354 -29.37 12.11 24.73
CA ASP A 354 -29.37 12.43 23.31
C ASP A 354 -28.45 13.64 23.00
N GLN A 355 -28.48 14.67 23.84
CA GLN A 355 -27.56 15.80 23.75
C GLN A 355 -26.10 15.38 23.98
N SER A 356 -25.83 14.39 24.84
CA SER A 356 -24.49 13.83 25.03
C SER A 356 -24.01 13.02 23.83
N VAL A 357 -24.90 12.27 23.17
CA VAL A 357 -24.62 11.56 21.93
C VAL A 357 -24.33 12.55 20.80
N HIS A 358 -25.12 13.62 20.67
CA HIS A 358 -24.90 14.68 19.68
C HIS A 358 -23.61 15.47 19.90
N ARG A 359 -23.19 15.70 21.15
CA ARG A 359 -21.86 16.28 21.43
C ARG A 359 -20.73 15.36 20.95
N THR A 360 -20.92 14.05 21.03
CA THR A 360 -19.93 13.06 20.60
C THR A 360 -19.87 12.96 19.07
N SER A 361 -21.01 13.02 18.37
CA SER A 361 -21.04 13.09 16.90
C SER A 361 -20.49 14.41 16.37
N ALA A 362 -20.78 15.54 17.02
CA ALA A 362 -20.19 16.83 16.66
C ALA A 362 -18.66 16.87 16.86
N LEU A 363 -18.13 16.17 17.87
CA LEU A 363 -16.68 15.98 18.06
C LEU A 363 -16.06 15.08 16.98
N GLN A 364 -16.79 14.06 16.48
CA GLN A 364 -16.39 13.24 15.33
C GLN A 364 -16.41 14.04 14.01
N ASP A 365 -17.42 14.89 13.80
CA ASP A 365 -17.49 15.75 12.62
C ASP A 365 -16.45 16.89 12.67
N SER A 366 -16.12 17.39 13.87
CA SER A 366 -15.06 18.38 14.05
C SER A 366 -13.65 17.79 13.85
N THR A 367 -13.44 16.50 14.13
CA THR A 367 -12.18 15.81 13.81
C THR A 367 -12.06 15.51 12.31
N LEU A 368 -13.18 15.24 11.63
CA LEU A 368 -13.22 15.15 10.16
C LEU A 368 -13.02 16.52 9.49
N LEU A 369 -13.55 17.61 10.05
CA LEU A 369 -13.33 18.96 9.51
C LEU A 369 -11.95 19.54 9.84
N ALA A 370 -11.34 19.22 11.00
CA ALA A 370 -9.96 19.59 11.28
C ALA A 370 -8.95 18.88 10.35
N SER A 371 -9.30 17.68 9.85
CA SER A 371 -8.50 16.99 8.82
C SER A 371 -8.64 17.57 7.40
N THR A 372 -9.56 18.51 7.19
CA THR A 372 -9.79 19.17 5.87
C THR A 372 -9.51 20.67 5.89
N ALA A 373 -9.15 21.26 7.04
CA ALA A 373 -8.88 22.70 7.19
C ALA A 373 -7.43 23.04 7.59
N LEU A 374 -6.48 22.14 7.33
CA LEU A 374 -5.05 22.44 7.25
C LEU A 374 -4.56 21.99 5.86
N SER A 375 -4.83 22.83 4.87
CA SER A 375 -4.18 22.86 3.56
C SER A 375 -3.65 24.27 3.33
#